data_AF-A0A6C0IV29-F1
#
_entry.id   AF-A0A6C0IV29-F1
#
_cell.length_a   1.000
_cell.length_b   1.000
_cell.length_c   1.000
_cell.angle_alpha   90.00
_cell.angle_beta   90.00
_cell.angle_gamma   90.00
#
_symmetry.space_group_name_H-M   'P 1'
#
loop_
_entity.id
_entity.type
_entity.pdbx_description
1 polymer ?
#
loop_
_entity_poly.entity_id
_entity_poly.type
_entity_poly.pdbx_seq_one_letter_code
_entity_poly.pdbx_strand_id
1 'polypeptide(L)'
;MDGLETQWYENGKLKNQTTWKNDERDGLELAWYENGRKCLEITWKNGKENGLETHWYENGQKWLERTWRGGKLDGGMKMDKSG
;
A
#
# COMPACT_ATOMS: atom_id res chain seq x y z
N MET A 1 3.33 -13.30 -14.19
CA MET A 1 2.44 -13.57 -13.06
C MET A 1 1.29 -12.59 -13.16
N ASP A 2 0.09 -13.13 -13.15
CA ASP A 2 -1.15 -12.36 -13.27
C ASP A 2 -2.07 -12.81 -12.14
N GLY A 3 -2.66 -11.86 -11.43
CA GLY A 3 -3.62 -12.12 -10.36
C GLY A 3 -3.24 -11.52 -9.02
N LEU A 4 -3.96 -11.95 -7.98
CA LEU A 4 -3.81 -11.44 -6.62
C LEU A 4 -2.87 -12.35 -5.83
N GLU A 5 -1.70 -11.83 -5.44
CA GLU A 5 -0.88 -12.45 -4.42
C GLU A 5 -1.45 -12.10 -3.04
N THR A 6 -1.52 -13.08 -2.15
CA THR A 6 -1.95 -12.88 -0.76
C THR A 6 -0.97 -13.54 0.19
N GLN A 7 -0.53 -12.79 1.19
CA GLN A 7 0.34 -13.25 2.26
C GLN A 7 -0.38 -13.16 3.59
N TRP A 8 -0.09 -14.11 4.48
CA TRP A 8 -0.72 -14.22 5.79
C TRP A 8 0.36 -14.19 6.88
N TYR A 9 0.00 -13.71 8.05
CA TYR A 9 0.78 -13.87 9.27
C TYR A 9 0.73 -15.33 9.75
N GLU A 10 1.66 -15.72 10.63
CA GLU A 10 1.67 -17.06 11.24
C GLU A 10 0.38 -17.37 11.99
N ASN A 11 -0.29 -16.34 12.52
CA ASN A 11 -1.59 -16.44 13.19
C ASN A 11 -2.79 -16.59 12.21
N GLY A 12 -2.54 -16.69 10.90
CA GLY A 12 -3.56 -16.86 9.86
C GLY A 12 -4.29 -15.57 9.46
N LYS A 13 -3.92 -14.40 10.01
CA LYS A 13 -4.50 -13.12 9.60
C LYS A 13 -3.84 -12.56 8.34
N LEU A 14 -4.60 -11.80 7.58
CA LEU A 14 -4.16 -11.18 6.34
C LEU A 14 -3.00 -10.21 6.62
N LYS A 15 -1.89 -10.37 5.88
CA LYS A 15 -0.67 -9.56 6.04
C LYS A 15 -0.49 -8.59 4.88
N ASN A 16 -0.57 -9.09 3.65
CA ASN A 16 -0.43 -8.28 2.43
C ASN A 16 -1.26 -8.88 1.30
N GLN A 17 -1.77 -8.01 0.42
CA GLN A 17 -2.31 -8.37 -0.87
C GLN A 17 -1.70 -7.47 -1.94
N THR A 18 -1.23 -8.05 -3.04
CA THR A 18 -0.67 -7.31 -4.17
C THR A 18 -1.25 -7.83 -5.48
N THR A 19 -1.79 -6.94 -6.30
CA THR A 19 -2.25 -7.28 -7.65
C THR A 19 -1.10 -7.22 -8.65
N TRP A 20 -0.95 -8.29 -9.42
CA TRP A 20 0.06 -8.47 -10.46
C TRP A 20 -0.57 -8.60 -11.84
N LYS A 21 0.13 -8.09 -12.84
CA LYS A 21 -0.19 -8.25 -14.27
C LYS A 21 1.10 -8.23 -15.07
N ASN A 22 1.32 -9.23 -15.92
CA ASN A 22 2.52 -9.38 -16.74
C ASN A 22 3.82 -9.35 -15.90
N ASP A 23 3.83 -9.98 -14.72
CA ASP A 23 4.98 -9.99 -13.79
C ASP A 23 5.32 -8.63 -13.15
N GLU A 24 4.46 -7.63 -13.35
CA GLU A 24 4.57 -6.31 -12.72
C GLU A 24 3.42 -6.05 -11.76
N ARG A 25 3.64 -5.22 -10.73
CA ARG A 25 2.54 -4.74 -9.88
C ARG A 25 1.63 -3.85 -10.71
N ASP A 26 0.34 -4.16 -10.73
CA ASP A 26 -0.67 -3.40 -11.47
C ASP A 26 -2.01 -3.52 -10.75
N GLY A 27 -2.46 -2.43 -10.12
CA GLY A 27 -3.61 -2.43 -9.21
C GLY A 27 -3.21 -2.02 -7.79
N LEU A 28 -3.85 -2.61 -6.79
CA LEU A 28 -3.63 -2.24 -5.38
C LEU A 28 -2.57 -3.13 -4.74
N GLU A 29 -1.75 -2.52 -3.90
CA GLU A 29 -1.00 -3.17 -2.83
C GLU A 29 -1.59 -2.71 -1.50
N LEU A 30 -1.94 -3.67 -0.65
CA LEU A 30 -2.52 -3.46 0.67
C LEU A 30 -1.70 -4.23 1.70
N ALA A 31 -1.46 -3.64 2.86
CA ALA A 31 -0.91 -4.36 3.99
C ALA A 31 -1.65 -3.99 5.28
N TRP A 32 -1.64 -4.93 6.23
CA TRP A 32 -2.32 -4.82 7.51
C TRP A 32 -1.36 -5.12 8.65
N TYR A 33 -1.58 -4.50 9.80
CA TYR A 33 -1.00 -4.92 11.07
C TYR A 33 -1.61 -6.24 11.53
N GLU A 34 -0.95 -6.95 12.45
CA GLU A 34 -1.46 -8.19 13.03
C GLU A 34 -2.81 -8.03 13.76
N ASN A 35 -3.17 -6.81 14.16
CA ASN A 35 -4.47 -6.51 14.72
C ASN A 35 -5.60 -6.42 13.67
N GLY A 36 -5.27 -6.53 12.38
CA GLY A 36 -6.21 -6.49 11.24
C GLY A 36 -6.49 -5.08 10.69
N ARG A 37 -5.89 -4.03 11.24
CA ARG A 37 -6.00 -2.66 10.71
C ARG A 37 -5.02 -2.46 9.56
N LYS A 38 -5.42 -1.69 8.54
CA LYS A 38 -4.52 -1.35 7.42
C LYS A 38 -3.31 -0.57 7.95
N CYS A 39 -2.14 -0.90 7.42
CA CYS A 39 -0.91 -0.12 7.61
C CYS A 39 -0.46 0.55 6.30
N LEU A 40 -0.83 0.01 5.14
CA LEU A 40 -0.39 0.46 3.82
C LEU A 40 -1.47 0.29 2.74
N GLU A 41 -1.54 1.26 1.83
CA GLU A 41 -2.32 1.20 0.59
C GLU A 41 -1.57 1.97 -0.49
N ILE A 42 -1.22 1.31 -1.60
CA ILE A 42 -0.52 1.90 -2.75
C ILE A 42 -1.23 1.48 -4.04
N THR A 43 -1.42 2.43 -4.96
CA THR A 43 -1.85 2.12 -6.32
C THR A 43 -0.65 2.01 -7.26
N TRP A 44 -0.55 0.89 -7.96
CA TRP A 44 0.46 0.56 -8.96
C TRP A 44 -0.12 0.53 -10.36
N LYS A 45 0.72 0.86 -11.36
CA LYS A 45 0.44 0.70 -12.78
C LYS A 45 1.74 0.38 -13.52
N ASN A 46 1.79 -0.74 -14.22
CA ASN A 46 2.98 -1.22 -14.94
C ASN A 46 4.26 -1.13 -14.08
N GLY A 47 4.18 -1.67 -12.86
CA GLY A 47 5.32 -1.75 -11.94
C GLY A 47 5.72 -0.43 -11.28
N LYS A 48 4.96 0.66 -11.46
CA LYS A 48 5.25 1.98 -10.88
C LYS A 48 4.09 2.51 -10.05
N GLU A 49 4.39 3.24 -8.99
CA GLU A 49 3.38 3.94 -8.19
C GLU A 49 2.65 4.96 -9.07
N ASN A 50 1.32 4.90 -9.06
CA ASN A 50 0.48 5.72 -9.92
C ASN A 50 -0.89 5.93 -9.28
N GLY A 51 -0.95 6.83 -8.30
CA GLY A 51 -2.13 7.13 -7.51
C GLY A 51 -1.76 7.52 -6.09
N LEU A 52 -2.65 7.25 -5.14
CA LEU A 52 -2.44 7.54 -3.74
C LEU A 52 -1.58 6.45 -3.09
N GLU A 53 -0.61 6.87 -2.27
CA GLU A 53 0.06 6.07 -1.26
C GLU A 53 -0.39 6.59 0.10
N THR A 54 -0.89 5.70 0.96
CA THR A 54 -1.26 6.05 2.33
C THR A 54 -0.64 5.06 3.31
N HIS A 55 -0.09 5.59 4.40
CA HIS A 55 0.35 4.80 5.54
C HIS A 55 -0.39 5.21 6.80
N TRP A 56 -0.73 4.23 7.61
CA TRP A 56 -1.42 4.40 8.88
C TRP A 56 -0.57 3.89 10.02
N TYR A 57 -0.72 4.50 11.19
CA TYR A 57 -0.28 3.94 12.46
C TYR A 57 -1.22 2.82 12.88
N GLU A 58 -0.79 2.01 13.85
CA GLU A 58 -1.59 0.91 14.38
C GLU A 58 -2.91 1.39 15.03
N ASN A 59 -2.95 2.64 15.50
CA ASN A 59 -4.17 3.27 16.02
C ASN A 59 -5.18 3.66 14.92
N GLY A 60 -4.83 3.52 13.63
CA GLY A 60 -5.66 3.89 12.48
C GLY A 60 -5.51 5.34 12.01
N GLN A 61 -4.67 6.15 12.66
CA GLN A 61 -4.36 7.51 12.22
C GLN A 61 -3.39 7.46 11.04
N LYS A 62 -3.65 8.25 10.00
CA LYS A 62 -2.74 8.40 8.87
C LYS A 62 -1.51 9.19 9.31
N TRP A 63 -0.33 8.69 8.97
CA TRP A 63 0.92 9.43 9.19
C TRP A 63 1.60 9.84 7.90
N LEU A 64 1.19 9.25 6.76
CA LEU A 64 1.69 9.63 5.45
C LEU A 64 0.58 9.52 4.40
N GLU A 65 0.47 10.56 3.58
CA GLU A 65 -0.24 10.52 2.29
C GLU A 65 0.63 11.17 1.21
N ARG A 66 0.78 10.49 0.07
CA ARG A 66 1.51 10.96 -1.11
C ARG A 66 0.72 10.63 -2.37
N THR A 67 0.84 11.48 -3.37
CA THR A 67 0.32 11.19 -4.72
C THR A 67 1.49 10.93 -5.66
N TRP A 68 1.38 9.88 -6.47
CA TRP A 68 2.37 9.44 -7.43
C TRP A 68 1.82 9.43 -8.85
N ARG A 69 2.67 9.76 -9.83
CA ARG A 69 2.40 9.57 -11.26
C ARG A 69 3.62 8.94 -11.92
N GLY A 70 3.49 7.68 -12.31
CA GLY A 70 4.55 6.93 -12.99
C GLY A 70 5.86 6.84 -12.19
N GLY A 71 5.75 6.56 -10.88
CA GLY A 71 6.89 6.39 -9.96
C GLY A 71 7.53 7.71 -9.51
N LYS A 72 6.91 8.86 -9.81
CA LYS A 72 7.35 10.17 -9.36
C LYS A 72 6.28 10.79 -8.48
N LEU A 73 6.69 11.47 -7.41
CA LEU A 73 5.77 12.26 -6.60
C LEU A 73 5.10 13.31 -7.48
N ASP A 74 3.78 13.24 -7.57
CA ASP A 74 2.92 14.11 -8.37
C ASP A 74 2.01 14.90 -7.44
N GLY A 75 2.59 15.91 -6.81
CA GLY A 75 1.89 16.82 -5.91
C GLY A 75 2.44 16.83 -4.48
N GLY A 76 1.53 16.89 -3.51
CA GLY A 76 1.83 17.15 -2.10
C GLY A 76 2.01 15.90 -1.26
N MET A 77 2.94 15.98 -0.32
CA MET A 77 3.10 15.02 0.77
C MET A 77 2.46 15.57 2.03
N LYS A 78 1.57 14.82 2.66
CA LYS A 78 1.07 15.11 4.01
C LYS A 78 1.70 14.12 4.96
N MET A 79 2.32 14.63 6.00
CA MET A 79 2.87 13.82 7.08
C MET A 79 2.35 14.31 8.41
N ASP A 80 2.01 13.37 9.28
CA ASP A 80 1.89 13.68 10.70
C ASP A 80 3.31 13.87 11.29
N LYS A 81 3.52 14.98 11.99
CA LYS A 81 4.81 15.33 12.62
C LYS A 81 4.85 15.00 14.11
N SER A 82 3.78 14.39 14.63
CA SER A 82 3.65 14.01 16.03
C SER A 82 4.45 12.73 16.27
N GLY A 83 5.68 12.86 16.79
CA GLY A 83 6.58 11.78 17.19
C GLY A 83 7.11 12.02 18.59
#